data_AF-A0A072NUU1-F1
#
_entry.id   AF-A0A072NUU1-F1
#
_cell.length_a   1.000
_cell.length_b   1.000
_cell.length_c   1.000
_cell.angle_alpha   90.00
_cell.angle_beta   90.00
_cell.angle_gamma   90.00
#
_symmetry.space_group_name_H-M   'P 1'
#
loop_
_entity.id
_entity.type
_entity.pdbx_description
1 polymer ?
#
loop_
_entity_poly.entity_id
_entity_poly.type
_entity_poly.pdbx_seq_one_letter_code
_entity_poly.pdbx_strand_id
1 'polypeptide(L)' 'MEKWLLYSEIHRLKRKGFSINKISKKVGISRNTVYKYLEMDPMEVAEWMA' A
#
# COMPACT_ATOMS: atom_id res chain seq x y z
N MET A 1 -9.67 -8.51 0.74
CA MET A 1 -8.61 -8.17 1.70
C MET A 1 -9.07 -6.91 2.42
N GLU A 2 -9.05 -6.88 3.74
CA GLU A 2 -9.40 -5.66 4.48
C GLU A 2 -8.42 -4.53 4.12
N LYS A 3 -8.91 -3.29 4.10
CA LYS A 3 -8.14 -2.09 3.73
C LYS A 3 -6.82 -1.96 4.51
N TRP A 4 -6.87 -2.20 5.81
CA TRP A 4 -5.69 -2.19 6.68
C TRP A 4 -4.65 -3.25 6.29
N LEU A 5 -5.08 -4.48 6.01
CA LEU A 5 -4.20 -5.57 5.59
C LEU A 5 -3.49 -5.22 4.27
N LEU A 6 -4.22 -4.59 3.35
CA LEU A 6 -3.68 -4.14 2.07
C LEU A 6 -2.60 -3.06 2.24
N TYR A 7 -2.90 -2.03 3.03
CA TYR A 7 -1.96 -0.95 3.35
C TYR A 7 -0.71 -1.48 4.04
N SER A 8 -0.89 -2.32 5.08
CA SER A 8 0.21 -2.93 5.83
C SER A 8 1.09 -3.82 4.95
N GLU A 9 0.50 -4.62 4.06
CA GLU A 9 1.25 -5.49 3.14
C GLU A 9 2.10 -4.68 2.15
N ILE A 10 1.58 -3.57 1.62
CA ILE A 10 2.32 -2.67 0.72
C ILE A 10 3.55 -2.09 1.41
N HIS A 11 3.38 -1.54 2.61
CA HIS A 11 4.47 -0.99 3.41
C HIS A 11 5.48 -2.06 3.83
N ARG A 12 5.00 -3.26 4.21
CA ARG A 12 5.86 -4.40 4.54
C ARG A 12 6.72 -4.84 3.35
N LEU A 13 6.14 -4.94 2.16
CA LEU A 13 6.88 -5.31 0.95
C LEU A 13 7.88 -4.22 0.55
N LYS A 14 7.52 -2.95 0.69
CA LYS A 14 8.43 -1.83 0.43
C LYS A 14 9.63 -1.85 1.39
N ARG A 15 9.41 -2.10 2.69
CA ARG A 15 10.49 -2.26 3.68
C ARG A 15 11.41 -3.44 3.38
N LYS A 16 10.89 -4.50 2.74
CA LYS A 16 11.69 -5.65 2.27
C LYS A 16 12.49 -5.38 0.99
N GLY A 17 12.45 -4.16 0.44
CA GLY A 17 13.18 -3.78 -0.77
C GLY A 17 12.50 -4.20 -2.08
N PHE A 18 11.23 -4.61 -2.05
CA PHE A 18 10.52 -4.90 -3.29
C PHE A 18 10.28 -3.62 -4.10
N SER A 19 10.42 -3.72 -5.42
CA SER A 19 10.07 -2.63 -6.33
C SER A 19 8.55 -2.46 -6.44
N ILE A 20 8.10 -1.24 -6.74
CA ILE A 20 6.66 -0.91 -6.90
C ILE A 20 5.96 -1.84 -7.90
N ASN A 21 6.65 -2.22 -8.99
CA ASN A 21 6.13 -3.17 -9.97
C ASN A 21 5.88 -4.56 -9.36
N LYS A 22 6.82 -5.07 -8.54
CA LYS A 22 6.64 -6.36 -7.85
C LYS A 22 5.53 -6.29 -6.79
N ILE A 23 5.43 -5.17 -6.07
CA ILE A 23 4.36 -4.96 -5.06
C ILE A 23 2.99 -4.96 -5.74
N SER A 24 2.82 -4.16 -6.79
CA SER A 24 1.59 -4.08 -7.58
C SER A 24 1.12 -5.45 -8.06
N LYS A 25 2.03 -6.25 -8.65
CA LYS A 25 1.71 -7.62 -9.10
C LYS A 25 1.36 -8.58 -7.96
N LYS A 26 2.06 -8.48 -6.83
CA LYS A 26 1.88 -9.39 -5.68
C LYS A 26 0.60 -9.10 -4.91
N VAL A 27 0.18 -7.85 -4.89
CA VAL A 27 -0.99 -7.36 -4.15
C VAL A 27 -2.23 -7.27 -5.06
N GLY A 28 -2.06 -7.23 -6.38
CA GLY A 28 -3.15 -7.22 -7.36
C GLY A 28 -3.79 -5.85 -7.58
N ILE A 29 -3.05 -4.77 -7.34
CA ILE A 29 -3.54 -3.39 -7.50
C ILE A 29 -2.64 -2.58 -8.45
N SER A 30 -3.15 -1.48 -8.99
CA SER A 30 -2.37 -0.62 -9.89
C SER A 30 -1.12 -0.03 -9.19
N ARG A 31 -0.05 0.21 -9.95
CA ARG A 31 1.16 0.89 -9.43
C ARG A 31 0.83 2.25 -8.82
N ASN A 32 -0.11 3.00 -9.42
CA ASN A 32 -0.53 4.31 -8.92
C ASN A 32 -1.17 4.19 -7.54
N THR A 33 -1.97 3.16 -7.30
CA THR A 33 -2.56 2.88 -5.98
C THR A 33 -1.47 2.51 -4.97
N VAL A 34 -0.43 1.79 -5.38
CA VAL A 34 0.73 1.50 -4.52
C VAL A 34 1.45 2.79 -4.14
N TYR A 35 1.72 3.70 -5.09
CA TYR A 35 2.31 5.01 -4.80
C TYR A 35 1.44 5.79 -3.81
N LYS A 36 0.14 5.93 -4.10
CA LYS A 36 -0.80 6.62 -3.22
C LYS A 36 -0.72 6.10 -1.78
N TYR A 37 -0.75 4.78 -1.57
CA TYR A 37 -0.73 4.23 -0.21
C TYR A 37 0.63 4.33 0.49
N LEU A 38 1.73 4.41 -0.25
CA LEU A 38 3.05 4.66 0.33
C LEU A 38 3.25 6.13 0.74
N GLU A 39 2.57 7.05 0.07
CA GLU A 39 2.68 8.51 0.25
C GLU A 39 1.52 9.11 1.06
N MET A 40 0.52 8.29 1.42
CA MET A 40 -0.68 8.72 2.13
C MET A 40 -0.34 9.24 3.53
N ASP A 41 -0.84 10.42 3.87
CA ASP A 41 -0.64 11.04 5.17
C ASP A 41 -1.36 10.24 6.28
N PRO A 42 -0.84 10.17 7.52
CA PRO A 42 -1.51 9.48 8.63
C PRO A 42 -2.97 9.89 8.86
N MET A 43 -3.34 11.16 8.62
CA MET A 43 -4.72 11.62 8.74
C MET A 43 -5.60 11.03 7.63
N GLU A 44 -5.13 11.04 6.39
CA GLU A 44 -5.84 10.41 5.26
C GLU A 44 -5.98 8.89 5.45
N VAL A 45 -4.95 8.26 6.02
CA VAL A 45 -5.00 6.83 6.38
C VAL A 45 -6.07 6.59 7.44
N ALA A 46 -6.15 7.43 8.47
CA ALA A 46 -7.16 7.32 9.53
C ALA A 46 -8.57 7.49 8.97
N GLU A 47 -8.81 8.50 8.13
CA GLU A 47 -10.10 8.71 7.45
C GLU A 47 -10.46 7.56 6.50
N TRP A 48 -9.48 7.00 5.78
CA TRP A 48 -9.73 5.89 4.87
C TRP A 48 -10.04 4.56 5.57
N MET A 49 -9.56 4.42 6.81
CA MET A 49 -9.76 3.26 7.67
C MET A 49 -10.99 3.35 8.58
N ALA A 50 -11.50 4.55 8.83
CA ALA A 50 -12.78 4.80 9.50
C ALA A 50 -13.98 4.30 8.66
#